data_AF-A0A7W7WCF3-F1
#
_entry.id   AF-A0A7W7WCF3-F1
#
_cell.length_a   1.000
_cell.length_b   1.000
_cell.length_c   1.000
_cell.angle_alpha   90.00
_cell.angle_beta   90.00
_cell.angle_gamma   90.00
#
_symmetry.space_group_name_H-M   'P 1'
#
loop_
_entity.id
_entity.type
_entity.pdbx_description
1 polymer ?
#
loop_
_entity_poly.entity_id
_entity_poly.type
_entity_poly.pdbx_seq_one_letter_code
_entity_poly.pdbx_strand_id
1 'polypeptide(L)'
;MISHSVAVTGGAGETLRLVFASLVGTPLDSHNVRRAFRKVVKDAGLPAKDWTPRKMRHSFVSLLSDSGVPLEDIARLIGHSGTAVTEAVYRKQIRPVLLGGAEAIDRIFT
;
A
#
# COMPACT_ATOMS: atom_id res chain seq x y z
N MET A 1 -5.15 12.80 4.86
CA MET A 1 -4.63 12.32 3.56
C MET A 1 -3.26 12.93 3.42
N ILE A 2 -2.20 12.13 3.49
CA ILE A 2 -0.85 12.69 3.49
C ILE A 2 -0.47 12.97 2.05
N SER A 3 -0.58 14.23 1.63
CA SER A 3 0.01 14.72 0.38
C SER A 3 1.52 14.79 0.58
N HIS A 4 2.22 13.68 0.38
CA HIS A 4 3.67 13.73 0.19
C HIS A 4 3.95 14.00 -1.29
N SER A 5 4.47 15.18 -1.58
CA SER A 5 5.13 15.48 -2.84
C SER A 5 6.39 14.62 -2.90
N VAL A 6 6.40 13.56 -3.70
CA VAL A 6 7.63 12.80 -3.95
C VAL A 6 8.49 13.65 -4.89
N ALA A 7 9.65 14.07 -4.40
CA ALA A 7 10.59 14.88 -5.15
C ALA A 7 11.97 14.22 -5.15
N VAL A 8 12.68 14.36 -6.28
CA VAL A 8 14.10 14.04 -6.38
C VAL A 8 14.85 15.35 -6.13
N THR A 9 15.79 15.34 -5.19
CA THR A 9 16.65 16.50 -4.94
C THR A 9 17.59 16.70 -6.13
N GLY A 10 17.42 17.83 -6.83
CA GLY A 10 18.52 18.42 -7.61
C GLY A 10 19.55 19.03 -6.65
N GLY A 11 20.81 19.14 -7.08
CA GLY A 11 21.89 19.66 -6.25
C GLY A 11 21.62 21.05 -5.65
N ALA A 12 22.42 21.45 -4.66
CA ALA A 12 22.26 22.69 -3.89
C ALA A 12 22.00 23.91 -4.78
N GLY A 13 20.75 24.38 -4.81
CA GLY A 13 20.30 25.52 -5.61
C GLY A 13 19.21 25.21 -6.66
N GLU A 14 18.91 23.94 -6.96
CA GLU A 14 17.85 23.58 -7.92
C GLU A 14 16.45 23.47 -7.28
N THR A 15 15.44 23.94 -8.02
CA THR A 15 14.01 23.73 -7.75
C THR A 15 13.69 22.24 -7.56
N LEU A 16 12.88 21.91 -6.55
CA LEU A 16 12.42 20.54 -6.29
C LEU A 16 11.88 19.90 -7.59
N ARG A 17 12.51 18.83 -8.07
CA ARG A 17 12.03 18.08 -9.24
C ARG A 17 11.01 17.05 -8.77
N LEU A 18 9.74 17.32 -9.00
CA LEU A 18 8.66 16.42 -8.63
C LEU A 18 8.68 15.17 -9.51
N VAL A 19 8.58 13.98 -8.90
CA VAL A 19 8.40 12.71 -9.62
C VAL A 19 7.01 12.66 -10.25
N PHE A 20 6.02 13.21 -9.54
CA PHE A 20 4.64 13.30 -9.98
C PHE A 20 4.24 14.76 -10.15
N ALA A 21 4.57 15.32 -11.31
CA ALA A 21 4.24 16.68 -11.70
C ALA A 21 3.02 16.72 -12.64
N SER A 22 2.27 17.82 -12.59
CA SER A 22 1.36 18.21 -13.65
C SER A 22 2.16 18.65 -14.89
N LEU A 23 1.47 18.86 -16.02
CA LEU A 23 2.09 19.36 -17.25
C LEU A 23 2.77 20.73 -17.09
N VAL A 24 2.36 21.50 -16.08
CA VAL A 24 2.93 22.82 -15.76
C VAL A 24 3.93 22.76 -14.60
N GLY A 25 4.40 21.57 -14.22
CA GLY A 25 5.48 21.40 -13.23
C GLY A 25 5.04 21.50 -11.77
N THR A 26 3.74 21.59 -11.48
CA THR A 26 3.21 21.67 -10.11
C THR A 26 2.87 20.27 -9.56
N PRO A 27 2.74 20.09 -8.23
CA PRO A 27 2.28 18.84 -7.65
C PRO A 27 0.91 18.43 -8.21
N LEU A 28 0.71 17.13 -8.46
CA LEU A 28 -0.59 16.63 -8.86
C LEU A 28 -1.64 16.87 -7.78
N ASP A 29 -2.76 17.46 -8.17
CA ASP A 29 -3.92 17.59 -7.30
C ASP A 29 -4.60 16.23 -7.04
N SER A 30 -4.96 16.00 -5.79
CA SER A 30 -5.53 14.73 -5.34
C SER A 30 -6.90 14.41 -5.96
N HIS A 31 -7.71 15.41 -6.30
CA HIS A 31 -8.99 15.21 -6.98
C HIS A 31 -8.78 14.84 -8.45
N ASN A 32 -7.81 15.46 -9.11
CA ASN A 32 -7.43 15.13 -10.48
C ASN A 32 -6.88 13.70 -10.58
N VAL A 33 -6.01 13.29 -9.66
CA VAL A 33 -5.53 11.90 -9.57
C VAL A 33 -6.68 10.92 -9.37
N ARG A 34 -7.61 11.20 -8.44
CA ARG A 34 -8.80 10.34 -8.25
C ARG A 34 -9.67 10.27 -9.49
N ARG A 35 -9.85 11.37 -10.21
CA ARG A 35 -10.63 11.39 -11.46
C ARG A 35 -9.97 10.54 -12.54
N ALA A 36 -8.66 10.68 -12.74
CA ALA A 36 -7.91 9.87 -13.69
C ALA A 36 -7.95 8.38 -13.33
N PHE A 37 -7.72 8.05 -12.05
CA PHE A 37 -7.79 6.69 -11.53
C PHE A 37 -9.16 6.03 -11.80
N ARG A 38 -10.27 6.73 -11.58
CA ARG A 38 -11.61 6.18 -11.86
C ARG A 38 -11.84 5.85 -13.33
N LYS A 39 -11.19 6.56 -14.26
CA LYS A 39 -11.25 6.21 -15.69
C LYS A 39 -10.61 4.85 -15.92
N VAL A 40 -9.39 4.66 -15.43
CA VAL A 40 -8.66 3.38 -15.52
C VAL A 40 -9.46 2.23 -14.89
N VAL A 41 -10.06 2.43 -13.71
CA VAL A 41 -10.89 1.41 -13.07
C VAL A 41 -12.13 1.06 -13.90
N LYS A 42 -12.77 2.06 -14.51
CA LYS A 42 -13.92 1.84 -15.39
C LYS A 42 -13.50 1.05 -16.63
N ASP A 43 -12.37 1.40 -17.22
CA ASP A 43 -11.84 0.72 -18.42
C ASP A 43 -11.46 -0.73 -18.12
N ALA A 44 -11.07 -1.01 -16.87
CA ALA A 44 -10.85 -2.37 -16.36
C ALA A 44 -12.14 -3.14 -15.99
N GLY A 45 -13.33 -2.58 -16.25
CA GLY A 45 -14.62 -3.23 -15.97
C GLY A 45 -15.03 -3.29 -14.50
N LEU A 46 -14.36 -2.54 -13.62
CA LEU A 46 -14.61 -2.52 -12.19
C LEU A 46 -15.57 -1.37 -11.81
N PRO A 47 -16.29 -1.46 -10.67
CA PRO A 47 -17.23 -0.43 -10.23
C PRO A 47 -16.48 0.84 -9.78
N ALA A 48 -16.14 1.73 -10.71
CA ALA A 48 -15.23 2.85 -10.50
C ALA A 48 -15.60 3.80 -9.35
N LYS A 49 -16.87 3.89 -8.96
CA LYS A 49 -17.34 4.70 -7.83
C LYS A 49 -16.86 4.14 -6.48
N ASP A 50 -16.70 2.82 -6.40
CA ASP A 50 -16.33 2.15 -5.16
C ASP A 50 -14.82 2.09 -4.98
N TRP A 51 -14.03 2.34 -6.03
CA TRP A 51 -12.58 2.23 -5.98
C TRP A 51 -11.90 3.57 -5.69
N THR A 52 -10.89 3.51 -4.84
CA THR A 52 -9.99 4.64 -4.56
C THR A 52 -8.54 4.13 -4.61
N PRO A 53 -7.53 4.99 -4.84
CA PRO A 53 -6.13 4.57 -4.81
C PRO A 53 -5.73 3.86 -3.50
N ARG A 54 -6.36 4.22 -2.38
CA ARG A 54 -6.18 3.53 -1.09
C ARG A 54 -6.51 2.03 -1.16
N LYS A 55 -7.46 1.61 -2.01
CA LYS A 55 -7.77 0.18 -2.20
C LYS A 55 -6.61 -0.59 -2.85
N MET A 56 -5.76 0.05 -3.65
CA MET A 56 -4.55 -0.62 -4.16
C MET A 56 -3.56 -0.95 -3.06
N ARG A 57 -3.42 -0.07 -2.05
CA ARG A 57 -2.63 -0.38 -0.84
C ARG A 57 -3.21 -1.59 -0.11
N HIS A 58 -4.54 -1.73 -0.07
CA HIS A 58 -5.16 -2.94 0.48
C HIS A 58 -4.83 -4.19 -0.34
N SER A 59 -4.97 -4.13 -1.66
CA SER A 59 -4.60 -5.24 -2.55
C SER A 59 -3.13 -5.65 -2.40
N PHE A 60 -2.20 -4.69 -2.33
CA PHE A 60 -0.78 -4.94 -2.12
C PHE A 60 -0.51 -5.74 -0.85
N VAL A 61 -1.08 -5.31 0.27
CA VAL A 61 -0.91 -6.02 1.54
C VAL A 61 -1.56 -7.41 1.50
N SER A 62 -2.75 -7.54 0.91
CA SER A 62 -3.42 -8.83 0.76
C SER A 62 -2.58 -9.83 -0.04
N LEU A 63 -2.00 -9.41 -1.17
CA LEU A 63 -1.15 -10.26 -2.00
C LEU A 63 0.12 -10.70 -1.27
N LEU A 64 0.80 -9.78 -0.57
CA LEU A 64 2.00 -10.13 0.20
C LEU A 64 1.68 -11.08 1.36
N SER A 65 0.58 -10.83 2.07
CA SER A 65 0.13 -11.71 3.15
C SER A 65 -0.23 -13.11 2.64
N ASP A 66 -0.89 -13.21 1.48
CA ASP A 66 -1.25 -14.49 0.88
C ASP A 66 0.00 -15.30 0.45
N SER A 67 1.02 -14.58 -0.05
CA SER A 67 2.33 -15.17 -0.37
C SER A 67 3.19 -15.56 0.84
N GLY A 68 2.70 -15.35 2.06
CA GLY A 68 3.37 -15.76 3.30
C GLY A 68 4.41 -14.76 3.84
N VAL A 69 4.43 -13.53 3.33
CA VAL A 69 5.33 -12.49 3.88
C VAL A 69 4.86 -12.09 5.28
N PRO A 70 5.76 -12.03 6.29
CA PRO A 70 5.40 -11.62 7.64
C PRO A 70 4.77 -10.23 7.67
N LEU A 71 3.76 -10.05 8.52
CA LEU A 71 2.98 -8.81 8.59
C LEU A 71 3.84 -7.59 9.00
N GLU A 72 4.87 -7.84 9.80
CA GLU A 72 5.86 -6.86 10.25
C GLU A 72 6.65 -6.30 9.06
N ASP A 73 7.06 -7.17 8.13
CA ASP A 73 7.78 -6.81 6.92
C ASP A 73 6.89 -5.99 6.00
N ILE A 74 5.64 -6.41 5.85
CA ILE A 74 4.64 -5.67 5.07
C ILE A 74 4.39 -4.30 5.69
N ALA A 75 4.27 -4.19 7.01
CA ALA A 75 4.07 -2.92 7.73
C ALA A 75 5.23 -1.95 7.51
N ARG A 76 6.47 -2.46 7.50
CA ARG A 76 7.68 -1.69 7.16
C ARG A 76 7.64 -1.20 5.71
N LEU A 77 7.31 -2.06 4.75
CA LEU A 77 7.23 -1.70 3.32
C LEU A 77 6.23 -0.58 3.03
N ILE A 78 5.09 -0.56 3.72
CA ILE A 78 4.07 0.47 3.50
C ILE A 78 4.29 1.75 4.34
N GLY A 79 5.36 1.79 5.14
CA GLY A 79 5.74 2.95 5.94
C GLY A 79 4.77 3.24 7.09
N HIS A 80 4.19 2.21 7.71
CA HIS A 80 3.50 2.41 8.99
C HIS A 80 4.54 2.53 10.11
N SER A 81 4.33 3.46 11.06
CA SER A 81 5.13 3.59 12.28
C SER A 81 4.87 2.48 13.32
N GLY A 82 4.03 1.49 12.99
CA GLY A 82 3.70 0.34 13.81
C GLY A 82 2.79 -0.68 13.10
N THR A 83 2.59 -1.85 13.70
CA THR A 83 1.79 -2.94 13.11
C THR A 83 0.29 -2.82 13.39
N ALA A 84 -0.15 -1.96 14.32
CA ALA A 84 -1.54 -1.91 14.79
C ALA A 84 -2.60 -1.73 13.69
N VAL A 85 -2.32 -0.90 12.67
CA VAL A 85 -3.22 -0.72 11.50
C VAL A 85 -3.19 -1.93 10.57
N THR A 86 -2.05 -2.62 10.49
CA THR A 86 -1.85 -3.80 9.65
C THR A 86 -2.46 -5.05 10.32
N GLU A 87 -2.28 -5.23 11.63
CA GLU A 87 -2.88 -6.33 12.41
C GLU A 87 -4.42 -6.26 12.44
N ALA A 88 -4.99 -5.09 12.72
CA ALA A 88 -6.45 -4.92 12.81
C ALA A 88 -7.17 -5.12 11.47
N VAL A 89 -6.51 -4.82 10.34
CA VAL A 89 -7.12 -4.90 9.00
C VAL A 89 -6.97 -6.29 8.38
N TYR A 90 -5.90 -7.03 8.68
CA TYR A 90 -5.56 -8.27 7.95
C TYR A 90 -5.62 -9.56 8.77
N ARG A 91 -6.05 -9.50 10.03
CA ARG A 91 -6.48 -10.70 10.79
C ARG A 91 -7.73 -11.39 10.19
N LYS A 92 -8.28 -10.86 9.08
CA LYS A 92 -9.25 -11.56 8.22
C LYS A 92 -8.52 -12.65 7.42
N GLN A 93 -8.31 -13.78 8.09
CA GLN A 93 -7.58 -14.97 7.67
C GLN A 93 -7.85 -15.42 6.24
N ILE A 94 -6.78 -15.53 5.42
CA ILE A 94 -6.70 -16.47 4.28
C ILE A 94 -5.85 -17.69 4.67
N ARG A 95 -5.01 -17.60 5.71
CA ARG A 95 -4.33 -18.74 6.33
C ARG A 95 -4.64 -18.83 7.83
N PRO A 96 -4.89 -20.03 8.37
CA PRO A 96 -4.92 -20.25 9.82
C PRO A 96 -3.49 -20.16 10.37
N VAL A 97 -3.03 -18.94 10.64
CA VAL A 97 -1.71 -18.69 11.28
C VAL A 97 -1.61 -19.40 12.64
N LEU A 98 -2.74 -19.68 13.30
CA LEU A 98 -2.79 -20.42 14.57
C LEU A 98 -2.34 -21.89 14.46
N LEU A 99 -2.43 -22.54 13.29
CA LEU A 99 -1.98 -23.93 13.14
C LEU A 99 -0.46 -24.04 12.99
N GLY A 100 0.17 -23.12 12.26
CA GLY A 100 1.63 -23.17 12.03
C GLY A 100 2.47 -22.98 13.29
N GLY A 101 1.99 -22.20 14.27
CA GLY A 101 2.65 -22.05 15.56
C GLY A 101 2.60 -23.32 16.40
N ALA A 102 1.46 -24.02 16.39
CA ALA A 102 1.30 -25.30 17.08
C ALA A 102 2.22 -26.38 16.45
N GLU A 103 2.26 -26.48 15.13
CA GLU A 103 3.15 -27.39 14.39
C GLU A 103 4.65 -27.07 14.57
N ALA A 104 5.01 -25.80 14.77
CA ALA A 104 6.38 -25.40 15.05
C ALA A 104 6.81 -25.78 16.47
N ILE A 105 5.92 -25.58 17.46
CA ILE A 105 6.15 -26.01 18.84
C ILE A 105 6.27 -27.54 18.91
N ASP A 106 5.39 -28.27 18.21
CA ASP A 106 5.42 -29.74 18.18
C ASP A 106 6.77 -30.27 17.66
N ARG A 107 7.34 -29.63 16.63
CA ARG A 107 8.68 -29.94 16.10
C ARG A 107 9.85 -29.54 16.99
N ILE A 108 9.68 -28.60 17.92
CA ILE A 108 10.72 -28.18 18.86
C ILE A 108 10.78 -29.12 20.07
N PHE A 109 9.62 -29.67 20.45
CA PHE A 109 9.47 -30.52 21.63
C PHE A 109 9.36 -32.02 21.31
N THR A 110 9.66 -32.43 20.07
CA THR A 110 9.87 -33.83 19.64
C THR A 110 11.32 -34.04 19.22
#